data_AF-C9LYZ5-F1
#
_entry.id   AF-C9LYZ5-F1
#
_cell.length_a   1.000
_cell.length_b   1.000
_cell.length_c   1.000
_cell.angle_alpha   90.00
_cell.angle_beta   90.00
_cell.angle_gamma   90.00
#
_symmetry.space_group_name_H-M   'P 1'
#
loop_
_entity.id
_entity.type
_entity.pdbx_description
1 polymer ?
#
loop_
_entity_poly.entity_id
_entity_poly.type
_entity_poly.pdbx_seq_one_letter_code
_entity_poly.pdbx_strand_id
1 'polypeptide(L)'
;QSGVGALFNGINALNAYNAALLTKILKVSVEEFSPSIAREIYEMYEAVSMQPSLRSEYEYPVFSHVQAGMFSPKLRTFTKGDAERWVSTTKKPVILHSGLRLKVIP
;
A
#
# COMPACT_ATOMS: atom_id res chain seq x y z
N GLN A 1 -26.76 -24.11 -12.73
CA GLN A 1 -26.89 -22.67 -12.42
C GLN A 1 -27.82 -22.34 -11.22
N SER A 2 -28.39 -23.34 -10.52
CA SER A 2 -29.43 -23.13 -9.49
C SER A 2 -28.96 -22.36 -8.23
N GLY A 3 -27.69 -22.49 -7.83
CA GLY A 3 -27.18 -21.88 -6.59
C GLY A 3 -27.16 -20.34 -6.59
N VAL A 4 -26.87 -19.71 -7.74
CA VAL A 4 -26.84 -18.24 -7.86
C VAL A 4 -28.26 -17.66 -7.83
N GLY A 5 -29.22 -18.35 -8.45
CA GLY A 5 -30.63 -17.96 -8.39
C GLY A 5 -31.21 -18.05 -6.99
N ALA A 6 -30.81 -19.05 -6.19
CA ALA A 6 -31.24 -19.17 -4.80
C ALA A 6 -30.73 -18.02 -3.90
N LEU A 7 -29.56 -17.43 -4.22
CA LEU A 7 -29.05 -16.24 -3.52
C LEU A 7 -29.90 -15.00 -3.82
N PHE A 8 -30.28 -14.79 -5.08
CA PHE A 8 -31.12 -13.66 -5.47
C PHE A 8 -32.59 -13.82 -5.06
N ASN A 9 -33.07 -15.05 -4.95
CA ASN A 9 -34.44 -15.36 -4.53
C ASN A 9 -34.61 -15.39 -3.00
N GLY A 10 -33.58 -15.02 -2.22
CA GLY A 10 -33.64 -15.00 -0.76
C GLY A 10 -33.75 -16.38 -0.10
N ILE A 11 -33.53 -17.46 -0.85
CA ILE A 11 -33.51 -18.83 -0.32
C ILE A 11 -32.20 -19.07 0.43
N ASN A 12 -31.09 -18.53 -0.10
CA ASN A 12 -29.78 -18.56 0.53
C ASN A 12 -29.37 -17.16 0.97
N ALA A 13 -28.90 -17.03 2.22
CA ALA A 13 -28.35 -15.79 2.73
C ALA A 13 -27.08 -15.40 1.95
N LEU A 14 -26.97 -14.10 1.64
CA LEU A 14 -25.78 -13.54 1.02
C LEU A 14 -24.69 -13.38 2.09
N ASN A 15 -23.48 -13.86 1.79
CA ASN A 15 -22.32 -13.71 2.66
C ASN A 15 -21.37 -12.61 2.14
N ALA A 16 -20.49 -12.10 3.01
CA ALA A 16 -19.52 -11.06 2.67
C ALA A 16 -18.60 -11.44 1.48
N TYR A 17 -18.21 -12.72 1.39
CA TYR A 17 -17.34 -13.22 0.32
C TYR A 17 -18.01 -13.14 -1.07
N ASN A 18 -19.22 -13.71 -1.19
CA ASN A 18 -20.00 -13.72 -2.42
C ASN A 18 -20.44 -12.30 -2.80
N ALA A 19 -20.81 -11.47 -1.83
CA ALA A 19 -21.12 -10.06 -2.07
C ALA A 19 -19.92 -9.31 -2.70
N ALA A 20 -18.71 -9.50 -2.16
CA ALA A 20 -17.50 -8.89 -2.69
C ALA A 20 -17.08 -9.42 -4.08
N LEU A 21 -17.50 -10.64 -4.44
CA LEU A 21 -17.32 -11.15 -5.80
C LEU A 21 -18.32 -10.53 -6.78
N LEU A 22 -19.57 -10.38 -6.35
CA LEU A 22 -20.63 -9.78 -7.17
C LEU A 22 -20.31 -8.31 -7.52
N THR A 23 -19.69 -7.54 -6.61
CA THR A 23 -19.28 -6.16 -6.92
C THR A 23 -18.32 -6.06 -8.10
N LYS A 24 -17.36 -6.99 -8.20
CA LYS A 24 -16.40 -7.01 -9.31
C LYS A 24 -17.07 -7.30 -10.65
N ILE A 25 -18.10 -8.13 -10.64
CA ILE A 25 -18.84 -8.53 -11.85
C ILE A 25 -19.82 -7.44 -12.26
N LEU A 26 -20.58 -6.92 -11.31
CA LEU A 26 -21.65 -5.95 -11.52
C LEU A 26 -21.16 -4.51 -11.57
N LYS A 27 -19.91 -4.25 -11.16
CA LYS A 27 -19.28 -2.92 -11.06
C LYS A 27 -20.05 -1.93 -10.19
N VAL A 28 -20.74 -2.44 -9.18
CA VAL A 28 -21.44 -1.65 -8.16
C VAL A 28 -20.81 -1.89 -6.80
N SER A 29 -20.96 -0.94 -5.89
CA SER A 29 -20.51 -1.08 -4.51
C SER A 29 -21.39 -2.06 -3.72
N VAL A 30 -20.85 -2.67 -2.64
CA VAL A 30 -21.65 -3.56 -1.76
C VAL A 30 -22.78 -2.78 -1.08
N GLU A 31 -22.54 -1.50 -0.79
CA GLU A 31 -23.50 -0.60 -0.14
C GLU A 31 -24.79 -0.42 -0.96
N GLU A 32 -24.70 -0.45 -2.29
CA GLU A 32 -25.84 -0.27 -3.18
C GLU A 32 -26.89 -1.38 -3.09
N PHE A 33 -26.50 -2.60 -2.71
CA PHE A 33 -27.44 -3.72 -2.60
C PHE A 33 -27.51 -4.33 -1.19
N SER A 34 -26.52 -4.13 -0.33
CA SER A 34 -26.54 -4.62 1.05
C SER A 34 -25.67 -3.76 1.99
N PRO A 35 -26.24 -2.69 2.58
CA PRO A 35 -25.53 -1.85 3.54
C PRO A 35 -25.04 -2.60 4.79
N SER A 36 -25.77 -3.64 5.23
CA SER A 36 -25.38 -4.44 6.39
C SER A 36 -24.10 -5.25 6.15
N ILE A 37 -23.96 -5.86 4.96
CA ILE A 37 -22.76 -6.62 4.60
C ILE A 37 -21.59 -5.67 4.34
N ALA A 38 -21.86 -4.49 3.76
CA ALA A 38 -20.82 -3.47 3.61
C ALA A 38 -20.20 -3.09 4.96
N ARG A 39 -21.04 -2.91 5.99
CA ARG A 39 -20.58 -2.66 7.36
C ARG A 39 -19.76 -3.82 7.93
N GLU A 40 -20.20 -5.06 7.74
CA GLU A 40 -19.45 -6.25 8.18
C GLU A 40 -18.05 -6.30 7.54
N ILE A 41 -17.96 -6.02 6.23
CA ILE A 41 -16.68 -5.96 5.50
C ILE A 41 -15.79 -4.84 6.04
N TYR A 42 -16.36 -3.68 6.35
CA TYR A 42 -15.63 -2.57 6.92
C TYR A 42 -15.04 -2.92 8.30
N GLU A 43 -15.83 -3.56 9.17
CA GLU A 43 -15.37 -4.01 10.49
C GLU A 43 -14.25 -5.06 10.37
N MET A 44 -14.34 -5.97 9.38
CA MET A 44 -13.25 -6.90 9.06
C MET A 44 -11.99 -6.19 8.53
N TYR A 45 -12.16 -5.15 7.73
CA TYR A 45 -11.03 -4.36 7.23
C TYR A 45 -10.30 -3.63 8.36
N GLU A 46 -11.03 -3.04 9.31
CA GLU A 46 -10.44 -2.36 10.47
C GLU A 46 -9.58 -3.31 11.31
N ALA A 47 -10.01 -4.58 11.48
CA ALA A 47 -9.22 -5.58 12.18
C ALA A 47 -7.88 -5.90 11.49
N VAL A 48 -7.79 -5.71 10.17
CA VAL A 48 -6.57 -5.90 9.38
C VAL A 48 -5.74 -4.61 9.31
N SER A 49 -6.39 -3.45 9.17
CA SER A 49 -5.74 -2.15 8.98
C SER A 49 -4.98 -1.67 10.21
N MET A 50 -5.40 -2.08 11.42
CA MET A 50 -4.73 -1.77 12.69
C MET A 50 -3.38 -2.47 12.87
N GLN A 51 -3.00 -3.38 11.97
CA GLN A 51 -1.65 -3.94 11.94
C GLN A 51 -0.77 -2.97 11.13
N PRO A 52 0.11 -2.15 11.75
CA PRO A 52 1.13 -1.46 10.99
C PRO A 52 1.92 -2.53 10.25
N SER A 53 1.90 -2.49 8.92
CA SER A 53 2.69 -3.42 8.14
C SER A 53 4.13 -3.33 8.63
N LEU A 54 4.64 -4.40 9.26
CA LEU A 54 6.02 -4.50 9.72
C LEU A 54 7.06 -4.33 8.60
N ARG A 55 6.60 -4.15 7.35
CA ARG A 55 7.37 -3.53 6.29
C ARG A 55 7.63 -2.08 6.70
N SER A 56 8.68 -1.90 7.50
CA SER A 56 9.43 -0.66 7.55
C SER A 56 9.95 -0.40 6.14
N GLU A 57 9.10 0.19 5.32
CA GLU A 57 9.40 0.57 3.97
C GLU A 57 10.16 1.88 4.05
N TYR A 58 11.48 1.78 3.99
CA TYR A 58 12.33 2.95 3.93
C TYR A 58 12.33 3.43 2.49
N GLU A 59 11.89 4.67 2.26
CA GLU A 59 11.98 5.28 0.93
C GLU A 59 13.30 6.06 0.81
N TYR A 60 14.06 5.79 -0.24
CA TYR A 60 15.30 6.52 -0.53
C TYR A 60 15.22 7.27 -1.86
N PRO A 61 15.65 8.54 -1.88
CA PRO A 61 15.76 9.29 -3.13
C PRO A 61 16.93 8.75 -3.95
N VAL A 62 16.67 8.48 -5.23
CA VAL A 62 17.69 8.12 -6.22
C VAL A 62 18.08 9.37 -6.99
N PHE A 63 19.39 9.58 -7.14
CA PHE A 63 19.98 10.62 -7.97
C PHE A 63 20.84 9.93 -9.03
N SER A 64 20.60 10.17 -10.32
CA SER A 64 21.47 9.61 -11.38
C SER A 64 22.76 10.40 -11.54
N HIS A 65 22.69 11.72 -11.34
CA HIS A 65 23.83 12.62 -11.48
C HIS A 65 23.94 13.52 -10.26
N VAL A 66 25.11 13.46 -9.62
CA VAL A 66 25.45 14.22 -8.42
C VAL A 66 26.81 14.84 -8.67
N GLN A 67 26.93 16.16 -8.47
CA GLN A 67 28.22 16.83 -8.58
C GLN A 67 29.20 16.24 -7.57
N ALA A 68 30.39 15.86 -8.00
CA ALA A 68 31.44 15.41 -7.09
C ALA A 68 31.73 16.50 -6.05
N GLY A 69 31.79 16.13 -4.77
CA GLY A 69 32.01 17.08 -3.66
C GLY A 69 30.75 17.68 -3.03
N MET A 70 29.56 17.49 -3.60
CA MET A 70 28.29 17.95 -3.00
C MET A 70 27.83 17.13 -1.77
N PHE A 71 28.55 16.06 -1.41
CA PHE A 71 28.27 15.25 -0.21
C PHE A 71 28.86 15.83 1.08
N SER A 72 29.39 17.05 1.04
CA SER A 72 29.93 17.70 2.23
C SER A 72 28.79 18.09 3.19
N PRO A 73 28.91 17.83 4.50
CA PRO A 73 27.83 18.08 5.47
C PRO A 73 27.44 19.56 5.62
N LYS A 74 28.22 20.49 5.05
CA LYS A 74 28.01 21.94 5.14
C LYS A 74 27.26 22.54 3.95
N LEU A 75 27.18 21.84 2.81
CA LEU A 75 26.68 22.42 1.57
C LEU A 75 25.66 21.50 0.89
N ARG A 76 24.38 21.77 1.19
CA ARG A 76 23.18 21.38 0.43
C ARG A 76 22.57 20.01 0.75
N THR A 77 21.48 20.11 1.51
CA THR A 77 20.41 19.14 1.68
C THR A 77 19.73 18.92 0.34
N PHE A 78 19.87 17.73 -0.26
CA PHE A 78 19.00 17.34 -1.38
C PHE A 78 17.56 17.36 -0.88
N THR A 79 16.69 18.08 -1.59
CA THR A 79 15.28 18.20 -1.24
C THR A 79 14.47 17.09 -1.89
N LYS A 80 13.23 16.87 -1.43
CA LYS A 80 12.36 15.81 -1.98
C LYS A 80 12.13 15.95 -3.50
N GLY A 81 12.25 17.17 -4.04
CA GLY A 81 12.07 17.46 -5.47
C GLY A 81 13.29 17.15 -6.35
N ASP A 82 14.48 16.98 -5.76
CA ASP A 82 15.70 16.70 -6.53
C ASP A 82 15.85 15.21 -6.88
N ALA A 83 15.00 14.36 -6.29
CA ALA A 83 15.02 12.92 -6.47
C ALA A 83 14.31 12.54 -7.77
N GLU A 84 14.99 11.78 -8.62
CA GLU A 84 14.37 11.26 -9.86
C GLU A 84 13.33 10.19 -9.58
N ARG A 85 13.55 9.40 -8.52
CA ARG A 85 12.61 8.38 -8.05
C ARG A 85 12.83 8.07 -6.58
N TRP A 86 11.78 7.58 -5.93
CA TRP A 86 11.80 7.07 -4.57
C TRP A 86 11.78 5.55 -4.64
N VAL A 87 12.77 4.90 -4.01
CA VAL A 87 12.87 3.44 -4.00
C VAL A 87 12.61 2.94 -2.59
N SER A 88 11.56 2.14 -2.46
CA SER A 88 11.21 1.40 -1.25
C SER A 88 12.23 0.29 -0.97
N THR A 89 12.77 0.25 0.24
CA THR A 89 13.61 -0.86 0.71
C THR A 89 13.23 -1.31 2.10
N THR A 90 13.40 -2.61 2.35
CA THR A 90 13.12 -3.23 3.65
C THR A 90 14.30 -3.13 4.62
N LYS A 91 15.44 -2.55 4.20
CA LYS A 91 16.66 -2.50 5.00
C LYS A 91 16.92 -1.10 5.56
N LYS A 92 16.99 -1.00 6.90
CA LYS A 92 17.47 0.19 7.61
C LYS A 92 18.89 0.55 7.15
N PRO A 93 19.20 1.83 6.92
CA PRO A 93 20.54 2.24 6.55
C PRO A 93 21.41 2.19 7.82
N VAL A 94 22.63 1.67 7.69
CA VAL A 94 23.61 1.79 8.79
C VAL A 94 24.12 3.23 8.76
N ILE A 95 23.66 4.06 9.70
CA ILE A 95 24.24 5.39 9.94
C ILE A 95 25.50 5.14 10.78
N LEU A 96 26.66 5.05 10.12
CA LEU A 96 27.94 5.19 10.80
C LEU A 96 28.21 6.69 10.97
N HIS A 97 28.84 7.06 12.09
CA HIS A 97 29.19 8.44 12.46
C HIS A 97 30.12 9.19 11.47
N SER A 98 30.32 8.67 10.26
CA SER A 98 31.10 9.22 9.17
C SER A 98 30.39 9.04 7.83
N GLY A 99 29.27 9.77 7.64
CA GLY A 99 28.66 9.99 6.34
C GLY A 99 27.79 8.83 5.79
N LEU A 100 26.68 9.20 5.17
CA LEU A 100 25.77 8.27 4.50
C LEU A 100 26.45 7.70 3.23
N ARG A 101 26.98 6.47 3.28
CA ARG A 101 27.43 5.76 2.07
C ARG A 101 26.20 5.27 1.31
N LEU A 102 25.75 6.04 0.32
CA LEU A 102 24.81 5.55 -0.69
C LEU A 102 25.47 4.38 -1.44
N LYS A 103 24.81 3.23 -1.44
CA LYS A 103 25.26 2.06 -2.21
C LYS A 103 24.96 2.35 -3.68
N VAL A 104 26.00 2.58 -4.47
CA VAL A 104 25.90 2.61 -5.93
C VAL A 104 25.48 1.20 -6.36
N ILE A 105 24.27 1.07 -6.88
CA ILE A 105 23.79 -0.16 -7.52
C ILE A 105 24.14 -0.01 -9.00
N PRO A 106 24.99 -0.89 -9.58
CA PRO A 106 25.33 -0.85 -10.99
C PRO A 106 24.13 -1.13 -11.89
#